data_AF-A0A208ZMG6-F1
#
_entry.id   AF-A0A208ZMG6-F1
#
_cell.length_a   1.000
_cell.length_b   1.000
_cell.length_c   1.000
_cell.angle_alpha   90.00
_cell.angle_beta   90.00
_cell.angle_gamma   90.00
#
_symmetry.space_group_name_H-M   'P 1'
#
loop_
_entity.id
_entity.type
_entity.pdbx_description
1 polymer ?
#
loop_
_entity_poly.entity_id
_entity_poly.type
_entity_poly.pdbx_seq_one_letter_code
_entity_poly.pdbx_strand_id
1 'polypeptide(L)'
;MSHSTPHSLISSAAVTSRGEQARQQLIQAATELFGELGLKGATTRDIAQRSGQNIAAITYYFNSKEGLYLAVAQQIADFIQQTFSPLAQEIDQFLQQPIHAQTAEQQLHFIRRGLLEFSHLMTQPETLNISKIMAREQLSPSDAYPLIHMQAIAPLHQKLNLLLAAFIGADASATKTILHTHALIGEVLAFRMGRETIRRQAGWLDIGEAESEMINQVLIEHIDLLLYGLRGKSVR
;
A
#
# COMPACT_ATOMS: atom_id res chain seq x y z
N MET A 1 18.95 -4.00 57.67
CA MET A 1 19.50 -3.52 56.38
C MET A 1 18.62 -4.08 55.29
N SER A 2 17.95 -3.18 54.59
CA SER A 2 16.81 -3.37 53.69
C SER A 2 17.27 -3.29 52.23
N HIS A 3 17.04 -4.33 51.43
CA HIS A 3 17.06 -4.30 49.96
C HIS A 3 16.06 -5.36 49.46
N SER A 4 14.78 -5.00 49.26
CA SER A 4 14.19 -4.42 48.04
C SER A 4 14.26 -5.36 46.82
N THR A 5 13.11 -5.96 46.54
CA THR A 5 12.66 -6.73 45.38
C THR A 5 12.67 -5.89 44.08
N PRO A 6 12.59 -6.52 42.90
CA PRO A 6 13.00 -5.95 41.61
C PRO A 6 11.98 -4.95 41.06
N HIS A 7 12.49 -3.84 40.48
CA HIS A 7 11.69 -2.94 39.69
C HIS A 7 11.22 -3.63 38.40
N SER A 8 9.90 -3.82 38.32
CA SER A 8 9.17 -4.09 37.10
C SER A 8 9.35 -2.93 36.10
N LEU A 9 9.94 -3.19 34.95
CA LEU A 9 9.82 -2.32 33.78
C LEU A 9 8.63 -2.80 32.95
N ILE A 10 7.43 -2.43 33.40
CA ILE A 10 6.26 -2.35 32.53
C ILE A 10 5.96 -0.87 32.34
N SER A 11 5.79 -0.49 31.07
CA SER A 11 4.96 0.61 30.57
C SER A 11 5.70 1.76 29.89
N SER A 12 5.45 1.86 28.58
CA SER A 12 5.28 3.12 27.88
C SER A 12 4.49 2.86 26.58
N ALA A 13 3.25 2.38 26.70
CA ALA A 13 2.26 2.61 25.65
C ALA A 13 1.68 4.02 25.89
N ALA A 14 2.03 4.98 25.04
CA ALA A 14 1.68 6.39 25.23
C ALA A 14 0.16 6.59 25.26
N VAL A 15 -0.35 7.22 26.32
CA VAL A 15 -1.75 7.64 26.46
C VAL A 15 -2.02 8.75 25.44
N THR A 16 -2.76 8.44 24.37
CA THR A 16 -3.17 9.44 23.38
C THR A 16 -4.18 10.42 24.01
N SER A 17 -4.06 11.72 23.69
CA SER A 17 -4.98 12.73 24.20
C SER A 17 -6.41 12.47 23.69
N ARG A 18 -7.43 12.85 24.46
CA ARG A 18 -8.84 12.70 24.05
C ARG A 18 -9.14 13.35 22.69
N GLY A 19 -8.46 14.45 22.38
CA GLY A 19 -8.60 15.13 21.09
C GLY A 19 -8.03 14.33 19.93
N GLU A 20 -6.88 13.68 20.12
CA GLU A 20 -6.30 12.81 19.09
C GLU A 20 -7.18 11.57 18.85
N GLN A 21 -7.76 11.00 19.91
CA GLN A 21 -8.69 9.88 19.79
C GLN A 21 -9.94 10.27 18.97
N ALA A 22 -10.54 11.43 19.25
CA ALA A 22 -11.68 11.93 18.48
C ALA A 22 -11.32 12.19 17.01
N ARG A 23 -10.14 12.77 16.75
CA ARG A 23 -9.62 12.99 15.40
C ARG A 23 -9.46 11.67 14.63
N GLN A 24 -8.87 10.65 15.25
CA GLN A 24 -8.68 9.33 14.62
C GLN A 24 -10.00 8.61 14.35
N GLN A 25 -10.97 8.70 15.27
CA GLN A 25 -12.31 8.13 15.07
C GLN A 25 -13.05 8.77 13.89
N LEU A 26 -12.90 10.08 13.70
CA LEU A 26 -13.45 10.78 12.54
C LEU A 26 -12.79 10.32 11.24
N ILE A 27 -11.46 10.18 11.23
CA ILE A 27 -10.72 9.69 10.06
C ILE A 27 -11.15 8.25 9.71
N GLN A 28 -11.23 7.35 10.70
CA GLN A 28 -11.66 5.97 10.47
C GLN A 28 -13.07 5.89 9.86
N ALA A 29 -14.04 6.58 10.47
CA ALA A 29 -15.41 6.63 9.95
C ALA A 29 -15.49 7.25 8.55
N ALA A 30 -14.66 8.25 8.28
CA ALA A 30 -14.55 8.89 6.98
C ALA A 30 -13.95 7.94 5.93
N THR A 31 -12.89 7.19 6.25
CA THR A 31 -12.29 6.19 5.36
C THR A 31 -13.32 5.14 4.92
N GLU A 32 -14.15 4.66 5.84
CA GLU A 32 -15.23 3.73 5.53
C GLU A 32 -16.27 4.36 4.60
N LEU A 33 -16.83 5.52 4.98
CA LEU A 33 -17.90 6.18 4.22
C LEU A 33 -17.42 6.69 2.85
N PHE A 34 -16.20 7.21 2.74
CA PHE A 34 -15.62 7.58 1.45
C PHE A 34 -15.31 6.35 0.59
N GLY A 35 -14.89 5.24 1.21
CA GLY A 35 -14.76 3.94 0.54
C GLY A 35 -16.08 3.46 -0.04
N GLU A 36 -17.18 3.58 0.71
CA GLU A 36 -18.52 3.13 0.31
C GLU A 36 -19.17 4.06 -0.72
N LEU A 37 -19.24 5.35 -0.41
CA LEU A 37 -20.10 6.33 -1.09
C LEU A 37 -19.32 7.32 -1.97
N GLY A 38 -17.99 7.34 -1.86
CA GLY A 38 -17.14 8.37 -2.46
C GLY A 38 -17.28 9.75 -1.78
N LEU A 39 -16.42 10.69 -2.16
CA LEU A 39 -16.40 12.05 -1.58
C LEU A 39 -17.74 12.79 -1.75
N LYS A 40 -18.37 12.66 -2.92
CA LYS A 40 -19.65 13.33 -3.21
C LYS A 40 -20.82 12.73 -2.43
N GLY A 41 -20.84 11.40 -2.28
CA GLY A 41 -21.94 10.68 -1.62
C GLY A 41 -21.89 10.72 -0.10
N ALA A 42 -20.70 10.78 0.50
CA ALA A 42 -20.57 10.87 1.95
C ALA A 42 -20.92 12.27 2.47
N THR A 43 -21.69 12.35 3.56
CA THR A 43 -22.00 13.61 4.24
C THR A 43 -21.28 13.74 5.58
N THR A 44 -20.99 14.97 6.01
CA THR A 44 -20.36 15.22 7.32
C THR A 44 -21.24 14.75 8.48
N ARG A 45 -22.56 14.74 8.30
CA ARG A 45 -23.52 14.20 9.28
C ARG A 45 -23.36 12.69 9.44
N ASP A 46 -23.28 11.95 8.34
CA ASP A 46 -23.11 10.49 8.39
C ASP A 46 -21.77 10.11 9.03
N ILE A 47 -20.71 10.86 8.71
CA ILE A 47 -19.37 10.66 9.29
C ILE A 47 -19.35 10.94 10.80
N ALA A 48 -19.96 12.04 11.24
CA ALA A 48 -20.07 12.38 12.65
C ALA A 48 -20.87 11.31 13.41
N GLN A 49 -22.00 10.87 12.85
CA GLN A 49 -22.81 9.81 13.43
C GLN A 49 -22.05 8.50 13.55
N ARG A 50 -21.32 8.09 12.49
CA ARG A 50 -20.56 6.84 12.48
C ARG A 50 -19.36 6.85 13.43
N SER A 51 -18.68 7.99 13.55
CA SER A 51 -17.55 8.14 14.48
C SER A 51 -17.98 8.29 15.94
N GLY A 52 -19.27 8.56 16.20
CA GLY A 52 -19.77 8.90 17.53
C GLY A 52 -19.33 10.30 18.00
N GLN A 53 -18.80 11.14 17.10
CA GLN A 53 -18.33 12.48 17.40
C GLN A 53 -19.35 13.56 17.02
N ASN A 54 -19.21 14.74 17.62
CA ASN A 54 -20.02 15.90 17.25
C ASN A 54 -19.65 16.37 15.83
N ILE A 55 -20.63 16.69 14.99
CA ILE A 55 -20.41 17.22 13.64
C ILE A 55 -19.50 18.47 13.62
N ALA A 56 -19.55 19.30 14.68
CA ALA A 56 -18.68 20.47 14.81
C ALA A 56 -17.19 20.10 14.93
N ALA A 57 -16.87 18.88 15.38
CA ALA A 57 -15.50 18.39 15.44
C ALA A 57 -14.87 18.24 14.05
N ILE A 58 -15.67 18.00 13.00
CA ILE A 58 -15.16 17.94 11.62
C ILE A 58 -14.62 19.31 11.21
N THR A 59 -15.41 20.36 11.41
CA THR A 59 -14.98 21.74 11.13
C THR A 59 -13.79 22.12 11.99
N TYR A 60 -13.78 21.74 13.28
CA TYR A 60 -12.70 22.05 14.20
C TYR A 60 -11.35 21.42 13.82
N TYR A 61 -11.34 20.13 13.46
CA TYR A 61 -10.08 19.40 13.17
C TYR A 61 -9.64 19.49 11.71
N PHE A 62 -10.59 19.62 10.78
CA PHE A 62 -10.32 19.44 9.35
C PHE A 62 -10.79 20.59 8.48
N ASN A 63 -11.41 21.63 9.07
CA ASN A 63 -12.02 22.79 8.40
C ASN A 63 -13.22 22.48 7.48
N SER A 64 -13.18 21.40 6.68
CA SER A 64 -14.24 21.00 5.76
C SER A 64 -14.28 19.48 5.53
N LYS A 65 -15.27 19.01 4.76
CA LYS A 65 -15.34 17.60 4.32
C LYS A 65 -14.15 17.24 3.42
N GLU A 66 -13.74 18.17 2.55
CA GLU A 66 -12.60 18.04 1.66
C GLU A 66 -11.30 18.01 2.46
N GLY A 67 -11.17 18.83 3.51
CA GLY A 67 -10.04 18.76 4.43
C GLY A 67 -9.97 17.42 5.19
N LEU A 68 -11.13 16.85 5.55
CA LEU A 68 -11.20 15.50 6.13
C LEU A 68 -10.82 14.43 5.09
N TYR A 69 -11.22 14.59 3.83
CA TYR A 69 -10.81 13.69 2.74
C TYR A 69 -9.29 13.73 2.51
N LEU A 70 -8.66 14.90 2.56
CA LEU A 70 -7.20 15.03 2.52
C LEU A 70 -6.53 14.39 3.74
N ALA A 71 -7.13 14.47 4.93
CA ALA A 71 -6.62 13.78 6.11
C ALA A 71 -6.70 12.24 5.97
N VAL A 72 -7.75 11.72 5.34
CA VAL A 72 -7.86 10.30 4.97
C VAL A 72 -6.79 9.93 3.94
N ALA A 73 -6.57 10.76 2.92
CA ALA A 73 -5.51 10.55 1.94
C ALA A 73 -4.12 10.50 2.60
N GLN A 74 -3.86 11.38 3.56
CA GLN A 74 -2.64 11.35 4.36
C GLN A 74 -2.52 10.07 5.18
N GLN A 75 -3.60 9.61 5.83
CA GLN A 75 -3.60 8.34 6.55
C GLN A 75 -3.30 7.15 5.61
N ILE A 76 -3.83 7.16 4.39
CA ILE A 76 -3.54 6.12 3.38
C ILE A 76 -2.05 6.16 2.99
N ALA A 77 -1.49 7.34 2.75
CA ALA A 77 -0.07 7.49 2.43
C ALA A 77 0.82 7.02 3.58
N ASP A 78 0.48 7.37 4.83
CA ASP A 78 1.20 6.94 6.03
C ASP A 78 1.12 5.42 6.22
N PHE A 79 -0.07 4.84 6.02
CA PHE A 79 -0.28 3.39 6.08
C PHE A 79 0.62 2.66 5.08
N ILE A 80 0.60 3.06 3.81
CA ILE A 80 1.43 2.44 2.77
C ILE A 80 2.93 2.58 3.11
N GLN A 81 3.36 3.78 3.52
CA GLN A 81 4.75 4.00 3.91
C GLN A 81 5.16 3.11 5.09
N GLN A 82 4.35 3.02 6.13
CA GLN A 82 4.64 2.21 7.30
C GLN A 82 4.70 0.72 6.97
N THR A 83 3.74 0.23 6.16
CA THR A 83 3.72 -1.17 5.73
C THR A 83 4.98 -1.55 4.94
N PHE A 84 5.40 -0.71 4.00
CA PHE A 84 6.56 -1.02 3.15
C PHE A 84 7.89 -0.53 3.72
N SER A 85 7.91 0.22 4.82
CA SER A 85 9.12 0.83 5.38
C SER A 85 10.26 -0.17 5.62
N PRO A 86 10.03 -1.34 6.24
CA PRO A 86 11.11 -2.31 6.45
C PRO A 86 11.76 -2.77 5.14
N LEU A 87 10.94 -3.17 4.17
CA LEU A 87 11.42 -3.61 2.86
C LEU A 87 12.09 -2.47 2.08
N ALA A 88 11.52 -1.27 2.12
CA ALA A 88 12.08 -0.12 1.43
C ALA A 88 13.47 0.25 1.97
N GLN A 89 13.69 0.15 3.28
CA GLN A 89 14.99 0.37 3.91
C GLN A 89 16.02 -0.68 3.48
N GLU A 90 15.62 -1.96 3.42
CA GLU A 90 16.50 -3.04 2.93
C GLU A 90 16.90 -2.82 1.46
N ILE A 91 15.94 -2.42 0.62
CA ILE A 91 16.19 -2.09 -0.80
C ILE A 91 17.12 -0.87 -0.91
N ASP A 92 16.93 0.16 -0.09
CA ASP A 92 17.80 1.34 -0.11
C ASP A 92 19.25 0.99 0.25
N GLN A 93 19.44 0.17 1.29
CA GLN A 93 20.76 -0.32 1.65
C GLN A 93 21.40 -1.14 0.53
N PHE A 94 20.62 -1.98 -0.15
CA PHE A 94 21.08 -2.75 -1.31
C PHE A 94 21.48 -1.85 -2.48
N LEU A 95 20.63 -0.89 -2.86
CA LEU A 95 20.89 0.03 -3.98
C LEU A 95 22.07 0.97 -3.73
N GLN A 96 22.41 1.24 -2.46
CA GLN A 96 23.61 2.01 -2.09
C GLN A 96 24.91 1.21 -2.23
N GLN A 97 24.86 -0.11 -2.37
CA GLN A 97 26.06 -0.92 -2.58
C GLN A 97 26.68 -0.63 -3.95
N PRO A 98 28.00 -0.81 -4.11
CA PRO A 98 28.63 -0.71 -5.42
C PRO A 98 27.97 -1.64 -6.44
N ILE A 99 27.81 -1.19 -7.68
CA ILE A 99 27.10 -1.95 -8.74
C ILE A 99 27.64 -3.38 -8.91
N HIS A 100 28.95 -3.58 -8.78
CA HIS A 100 29.58 -4.91 -8.89
C HIS A 100 29.25 -5.87 -7.74
N ALA A 101 28.77 -5.35 -6.61
CA ALA A 101 28.31 -6.14 -5.47
C ALA A 101 26.81 -6.48 -5.54
N GLN A 102 26.05 -5.82 -6.43
CA GLN A 102 24.64 -6.07 -6.62
C GLN A 102 24.42 -7.25 -7.57
N THR A 103 23.86 -8.34 -7.07
CA THR A 103 23.62 -9.55 -7.88
C THR A 103 22.22 -9.57 -8.49
N ALA A 104 22.08 -10.30 -9.59
CA ALA A 104 20.80 -10.54 -10.25
C ALA A 104 19.81 -11.26 -9.33
N GLU A 105 20.32 -12.21 -8.56
CA GLU A 105 19.56 -13.03 -7.62
C GLU A 105 18.95 -12.17 -6.51
N GLN A 106 19.72 -11.20 -5.98
CA GLN A 106 19.22 -10.24 -5.00
C GLN A 106 18.19 -9.28 -5.60
N GLN A 107 18.41 -8.79 -6.83
CA GLN A 107 17.43 -7.93 -7.51
C GLN A 107 16.10 -8.65 -7.68
N LEU A 108 16.13 -9.89 -8.19
CA LEU A 108 14.94 -10.73 -8.35
C LEU A 108 14.26 -11.04 -7.01
N HIS A 109 15.06 -11.32 -5.97
CA HIS A 109 14.54 -11.52 -4.62
C HIS A 109 13.74 -10.31 -4.12
N PHE A 110 14.29 -9.10 -4.23
CA PHE A 110 13.59 -7.89 -3.82
C PHE A 110 12.35 -7.58 -4.67
N ILE A 111 12.40 -7.84 -5.99
CA ILE A 111 11.24 -7.68 -6.87
C ILE A 111 10.11 -8.61 -6.43
N ARG A 112 10.40 -9.91 -6.25
CA ARG A 112 9.40 -10.89 -5.79
C ARG A 112 8.84 -10.49 -4.43
N ARG A 113 9.70 -10.20 -3.46
CA ARG A 113 9.26 -9.81 -2.11
C ARG A 113 8.37 -8.58 -2.14
N GLY A 114 8.73 -7.54 -2.89
CA GLY A 114 7.90 -6.34 -3.03
C GLY A 114 6.51 -6.61 -3.61
N LEU A 115 6.43 -7.42 -4.67
CA LEU A 115 5.16 -7.78 -5.29
C LEU A 115 4.32 -8.71 -4.41
N LEU A 116 4.93 -9.59 -3.62
CA LEU A 116 4.24 -10.48 -2.68
C LEU A 116 3.71 -9.75 -1.44
N GLU A 117 4.48 -8.82 -0.87
CA GLU A 117 3.99 -7.93 0.20
C GLU A 117 2.81 -7.09 -0.30
N PHE A 118 2.88 -6.62 -1.55
CA PHE A 118 1.75 -5.93 -2.17
C PHE A 118 0.55 -6.85 -2.41
N SER A 119 0.78 -8.09 -2.84
CA SER A 119 -0.27 -9.11 -3.00
C SER A 119 -0.97 -9.38 -1.68
N HIS A 120 -0.22 -9.53 -0.58
CA HIS A 120 -0.78 -9.71 0.75
C HIS A 120 -1.76 -8.59 1.12
N LEU A 121 -1.39 -7.32 0.90
CA LEU A 121 -2.31 -6.19 1.10
C LEU A 121 -3.52 -6.25 0.16
N MET A 122 -3.32 -6.70 -1.08
CA MET A 122 -4.39 -6.84 -2.08
C MET A 122 -5.32 -8.02 -1.82
N THR A 123 -5.04 -8.92 -0.89
CA THR A 123 -5.98 -9.99 -0.50
C THR A 123 -6.68 -9.74 0.84
N GLN A 124 -6.16 -8.85 1.71
CA GLN A 124 -6.75 -8.58 3.03
C GLN A 124 -8.12 -7.85 2.98
N PRO A 125 -9.13 -8.26 3.77
CA PRO A 125 -10.42 -7.58 3.79
C PRO A 125 -10.34 -6.14 4.33
N GLU A 126 -9.45 -5.87 5.28
CA GLU A 126 -9.32 -4.57 5.98
C GLU A 126 -8.90 -3.44 5.04
N THR A 127 -8.16 -3.75 3.98
CA THR A 127 -7.68 -2.75 3.01
C THR A 127 -8.74 -2.42 1.95
N LEU A 128 -9.90 -3.07 1.95
CA LEU A 128 -10.90 -2.94 0.89
C LEU A 128 -11.38 -1.49 0.69
N ASN A 129 -11.67 -0.76 1.76
CA ASN A 129 -12.13 0.63 1.65
C ASN A 129 -11.03 1.56 1.13
N ILE A 130 -9.78 1.32 1.52
CA ILE A 130 -8.61 2.01 0.95
C ILE A 130 -8.53 1.72 -0.56
N SER A 131 -8.65 0.46 -0.98
CA SER A 131 -8.65 0.10 -2.41
C SER A 131 -9.78 0.78 -3.19
N LYS A 132 -10.98 0.92 -2.61
CA LYS A 132 -12.09 1.64 -3.25
C LYS A 132 -11.81 3.14 -3.39
N ILE A 133 -11.18 3.77 -2.40
CA ILE A 133 -10.77 5.18 -2.50
C ILE A 133 -9.71 5.33 -3.58
N MET A 134 -8.66 4.50 -3.53
CA MET A 134 -7.57 4.52 -4.51
C MET A 134 -8.08 4.29 -5.94
N ALA A 135 -8.97 3.33 -6.16
CA ALA A 135 -9.56 3.07 -7.48
C ALA A 135 -10.32 4.31 -8.02
N ARG A 136 -11.04 5.03 -7.16
CA ARG A 136 -11.71 6.28 -7.56
C ARG A 136 -10.71 7.39 -7.88
N GLU A 137 -9.69 7.56 -7.04
CA GLU A 137 -8.63 8.55 -7.29
C GLU A 137 -7.85 8.26 -8.58
N GLN A 138 -7.67 6.99 -8.97
CA GLN A 138 -7.02 6.67 -10.25
C GLN A 138 -7.90 6.96 -11.46
N LEU A 139 -9.21 6.74 -11.37
CA LEU A 139 -10.14 6.93 -12.49
C LEU A 139 -10.66 8.37 -12.60
N SER A 140 -10.66 9.12 -11.49
CA SER A 140 -11.08 10.51 -11.41
C SER A 140 -10.29 11.23 -10.31
N PRO A 141 -9.01 11.56 -10.56
CA PRO A 141 -8.14 12.17 -9.55
C PRO A 141 -8.69 13.47 -8.99
N SER A 142 -8.49 13.65 -7.68
CA SER A 142 -8.67 14.92 -6.99
C SER A 142 -7.34 15.45 -6.45
N ASP A 143 -7.37 16.53 -5.67
CA ASP A 143 -6.18 17.07 -4.99
C ASP A 143 -5.60 16.09 -3.95
N ALA A 144 -6.32 15.02 -3.60
CA ALA A 144 -5.85 13.97 -2.70
C ALA A 144 -4.80 13.05 -3.35
N TYR A 145 -4.96 12.69 -4.63
CA TYR A 145 -4.06 11.73 -5.27
C TYR A 145 -2.60 12.19 -5.33
N PRO A 146 -2.27 13.46 -5.69
CA PRO A 146 -0.88 13.93 -5.69
C PRO A 146 -0.16 13.72 -4.36
N LEU A 147 -0.87 13.86 -3.23
CA LEU A 147 -0.32 13.61 -1.89
C LEU A 147 0.08 12.14 -1.74
N ILE A 148 -0.85 11.21 -2.01
CA ILE A 148 -0.61 9.76 -1.90
C ILE A 148 0.49 9.33 -2.87
N HIS A 149 0.45 9.87 -4.09
CA HIS A 149 1.42 9.57 -5.12
C HIS A 149 2.83 9.96 -4.69
N MET A 150 3.03 11.22 -4.30
CA MET A 150 4.34 11.75 -3.94
C MET A 150 4.93 11.08 -2.71
N GLN A 151 4.12 10.84 -1.67
CA GLN A 151 4.62 10.34 -0.40
C GLN A 151 4.77 8.81 -0.35
N ALA A 152 3.94 8.07 -1.09
CA ALA A 152 3.89 6.62 -0.98
C ALA A 152 4.12 5.87 -2.30
N ILE A 153 3.35 6.19 -3.35
CA ILE A 153 3.36 5.38 -4.58
C ILE A 153 4.65 5.58 -5.38
N ALA A 154 5.07 6.82 -5.62
CA ALA A 154 6.22 7.14 -6.45
C ALA A 154 7.53 6.56 -5.90
N PRO A 155 7.85 6.68 -4.58
CA PRO A 155 9.06 6.08 -4.02
C PRO A 155 9.10 4.56 -4.17
N LEU A 156 7.98 3.86 -3.92
CA LEU A 156 7.91 2.41 -4.05
C LEU A 156 8.02 1.96 -5.52
N HIS A 157 7.29 2.62 -6.42
CA HIS A 157 7.37 2.36 -7.85
C HIS A 157 8.79 2.58 -8.39
N GLN A 158 9.45 3.66 -7.97
CA GLN A 158 10.83 3.96 -8.38
C GLN A 158 11.80 2.86 -7.95
N LYS A 159 11.72 2.39 -6.70
CA LYS A 159 12.56 1.28 -6.20
C LYS A 159 12.35 0.01 -7.01
N LEU A 160 11.10 -0.38 -7.25
CA LEU A 160 10.79 -1.55 -8.08
C LEU A 160 11.32 -1.41 -9.51
N ASN A 161 11.18 -0.22 -10.10
CA ASN A 161 11.67 0.07 -11.45
C ASN A 161 13.19 0.01 -11.54
N LEU A 162 13.92 0.50 -10.54
CA LEU A 162 15.39 0.42 -10.48
C LEU A 162 15.86 -1.04 -10.39
N LEU A 163 15.23 -1.84 -9.53
CA LEU A 163 15.54 -3.26 -9.39
C LEU A 163 15.27 -4.02 -10.69
N LEU A 164 14.11 -3.78 -11.31
CA LEU A 164 13.73 -4.41 -12.57
C LEU A 164 14.69 -4.03 -13.69
N ALA A 165 14.97 -2.73 -13.85
CA ALA A 165 15.88 -2.21 -14.87
C ALA A 165 17.26 -2.86 -14.75
N ALA A 166 17.80 -2.94 -13.52
CA ALA A 166 19.07 -3.58 -13.25
C ALA A 166 19.03 -5.08 -13.58
N PHE A 167 17.95 -5.78 -13.22
CA PHE A 167 17.79 -7.21 -13.48
C PHE A 167 17.76 -7.54 -14.98
N ILE A 168 17.06 -6.73 -15.78
CA ILE A 168 16.91 -6.98 -17.22
C ILE A 168 18.01 -6.31 -18.06
N GLY A 169 18.92 -5.54 -17.45
CA GLY A 169 19.95 -4.78 -18.15
C GLY A 169 19.40 -3.63 -19.01
N ALA A 170 18.37 -2.92 -18.53
CA ALA A 170 17.74 -1.81 -19.23
C ALA A 170 17.96 -0.46 -18.52
N ASP A 171 17.71 0.64 -19.24
CA ASP A 171 17.67 1.98 -18.66
C ASP A 171 16.39 2.17 -17.85
N ALA A 172 16.52 2.52 -16.57
CA ALA A 172 15.41 2.77 -15.66
C ALA A 172 14.58 4.01 -16.05
N SER A 173 15.17 4.97 -16.76
CA SER A 173 14.47 6.19 -17.21
C SER A 173 13.66 5.97 -18.49
N ALA A 174 13.92 4.87 -19.21
CA ALA A 174 13.20 4.56 -20.44
C ALA A 174 11.73 4.27 -20.14
N THR A 175 10.82 4.93 -20.88
CA THR A 175 9.36 4.75 -20.74
C THR A 175 8.96 3.27 -20.82
N LYS A 176 9.62 2.49 -21.68
CA LYS A 176 9.35 1.05 -21.81
C LYS A 176 9.63 0.28 -20.52
N THR A 177 10.70 0.61 -19.80
CA THR A 177 11.05 -0.02 -18.51
C THR A 177 10.02 0.35 -17.45
N ILE A 178 9.60 1.61 -17.41
CA ILE A 178 8.53 2.09 -16.53
C ILE A 178 7.22 1.33 -16.81
N LEU A 179 6.88 1.11 -18.08
CA LEU A 179 5.69 0.34 -18.47
C LEU A 179 5.79 -1.14 -18.08
N HIS A 180 6.97 -1.77 -18.19
CA HIS A 180 7.18 -3.13 -17.70
C HIS A 180 6.98 -3.23 -16.18
N THR A 181 7.53 -2.28 -15.43
CA THR A 181 7.33 -2.18 -13.98
C THR A 181 5.84 -2.04 -13.64
N HIS A 182 5.14 -1.13 -14.34
CA HIS A 182 3.72 -0.89 -14.11
C HIS A 182 2.85 -2.10 -14.46
N ALA A 183 3.18 -2.82 -15.53
CA ALA A 183 2.45 -4.03 -15.93
C ALA A 183 2.55 -5.14 -14.87
N LEU A 184 3.71 -5.35 -14.25
CA LEU A 184 3.88 -6.32 -13.15
C LEU A 184 3.05 -5.95 -11.92
N ILE A 185 3.00 -4.66 -11.56
CA ILE A 185 2.12 -4.17 -10.49
C ILE A 185 0.65 -4.45 -10.84
N GLY A 186 0.29 -4.32 -12.13
CA GLY A 186 -1.02 -4.62 -12.67
C GLY A 186 -1.47 -6.07 -12.43
N GLU A 187 -0.56 -7.04 -12.50
CA GLU A 187 -0.89 -8.45 -12.22
C GLU A 187 -1.34 -8.65 -10.78
N VAL A 188 -0.67 -8.00 -9.82
CA VAL A 188 -1.07 -8.04 -8.41
C VAL A 188 -2.42 -7.35 -8.20
N LEU A 189 -2.60 -6.16 -8.81
CA LEU A 189 -3.84 -5.39 -8.72
C LEU A 189 -5.05 -6.13 -9.29
N ALA A 190 -4.86 -6.98 -10.29
CA ALA A 190 -5.92 -7.73 -10.94
C ALA A 190 -6.72 -8.59 -9.94
N PHE A 191 -6.06 -9.15 -8.91
CA PHE A 191 -6.72 -9.99 -7.91
C PHE A 191 -7.59 -9.19 -6.91
N ARG A 192 -7.32 -7.89 -6.73
CA ARG A 192 -8.20 -6.99 -5.97
C ARG A 192 -9.33 -6.43 -6.82
N MET A 193 -9.02 -5.93 -8.01
CA MET A 193 -10.01 -5.27 -8.88
C MET A 193 -10.97 -6.27 -9.53
N GLY A 194 -10.46 -7.43 -9.92
CA GLY A 194 -11.22 -8.56 -10.48
C GLY A 194 -11.64 -9.59 -9.44
N ARG A 195 -11.64 -9.25 -8.15
CA ARG A 195 -11.84 -10.19 -7.03
C ARG A 195 -13.09 -11.06 -7.16
N GLU A 196 -14.23 -10.45 -7.50
CA GLU A 196 -15.49 -11.18 -7.65
C GLU A 196 -15.46 -12.12 -8.86
N THR A 197 -14.81 -11.68 -9.95
CA THR A 197 -14.63 -12.49 -11.14
C THR A 197 -13.79 -13.72 -10.83
N ILE A 198 -12.62 -13.56 -10.21
CA ILE A 198 -11.74 -14.70 -9.92
C ILE A 198 -12.38 -15.66 -8.91
N ARG A 199 -13.09 -15.17 -7.87
CA ARG A 199 -13.83 -16.02 -6.94
C ARG A 199 -14.82 -16.91 -7.66
N ARG A 200 -15.59 -16.36 -8.61
CA ARG A 200 -16.57 -17.14 -9.38
C ARG A 200 -15.92 -18.13 -10.34
N GLN A 201 -14.85 -17.71 -11.04
CA GLN A 201 -14.17 -18.56 -12.02
C GLN A 201 -13.41 -19.71 -11.34
N ALA A 202 -12.78 -19.45 -10.20
CA ALA A 202 -12.03 -20.46 -9.44
C ALA A 202 -12.90 -21.28 -8.49
N GLY A 203 -14.20 -20.95 -8.35
CA GLY A 203 -15.13 -21.63 -7.45
C GLY A 203 -14.87 -21.35 -5.97
N TRP A 204 -14.28 -20.21 -5.64
CA TRP A 204 -13.93 -19.83 -4.27
C TRP A 204 -15.06 -19.10 -3.56
N LEU A 205 -15.34 -19.52 -2.32
CA LEU A 205 -16.24 -18.82 -1.42
C LEU A 205 -15.67 -17.50 -0.96
N ASP A 206 -14.36 -17.41 -0.74
CA ASP A 206 -13.65 -16.16 -0.53
C ASP A 206 -12.17 -16.31 -0.90
N ILE A 207 -11.42 -15.20 -0.89
CA ILE A 207 -9.95 -15.25 -0.95
C ILE A 207 -9.44 -15.26 0.51
N GLY A 208 -9.19 -16.46 1.03
CA GLY A 208 -8.58 -16.67 2.34
C GLY A 208 -7.06 -16.87 2.22
N GLU A 209 -6.47 -17.48 3.24
CA GLU A 209 -5.02 -17.75 3.30
C GLU A 209 -4.57 -18.70 2.19
N ALA A 210 -5.29 -19.82 2.00
CA ALA A 210 -4.97 -20.80 0.97
C ALA A 210 -5.08 -20.24 -0.45
N GLU A 211 -6.14 -19.48 -0.75
CA GLU A 211 -6.30 -18.82 -2.05
C GLU A 211 -5.23 -17.74 -2.27
N SER A 212 -4.87 -16.99 -1.22
CA SER A 212 -3.78 -16.01 -1.29
C SER A 212 -2.43 -16.67 -1.59
N GLU A 213 -2.16 -17.83 -1.01
CA GLU A 213 -0.95 -18.60 -1.28
C GLU A 213 -0.91 -19.10 -2.73
N MET A 214 -2.03 -19.61 -3.25
CA MET A 214 -2.14 -20.00 -4.67
C MET A 214 -1.93 -18.81 -5.61
N ILE A 215 -2.51 -17.64 -5.31
CA ILE A 215 -2.29 -16.40 -6.07
C ILE A 215 -0.80 -16.04 -6.07
N ASN A 216 -0.14 -16.10 -4.91
CA ASN A 216 1.27 -15.77 -4.77
C ASN A 216 2.17 -16.73 -5.56
N GLN A 217 1.87 -18.02 -5.60
CA GLN A 217 2.61 -19.00 -6.41
C GLN A 217 2.52 -18.65 -7.90
N VAL A 218 1.32 -18.37 -8.41
CA VAL A 218 1.12 -17.95 -9.82
C VAL A 218 1.84 -16.64 -10.13
N LEU A 219 1.76 -15.65 -9.24
CA LEU A 219 2.48 -14.38 -9.40
C LEU A 219 3.99 -14.61 -9.51
N ILE A 220 4.59 -15.46 -8.66
CA ILE A 220 6.03 -15.78 -8.74
C ILE A 220 6.38 -16.40 -10.09
N GLU A 221 5.59 -17.37 -10.55
CA GLU A 221 5.80 -18.02 -11.86
C GLU A 221 5.78 -17.01 -13.00
N HIS A 222 4.79 -16.11 -13.02
CA HIS A 222 4.67 -15.08 -14.03
C HIS A 222 5.82 -14.06 -13.97
N ILE A 223 6.15 -13.56 -12.77
CA ILE A 223 7.26 -12.63 -12.54
C ILE A 223 8.56 -13.21 -13.11
N ASP A 224 8.82 -14.49 -12.83
CA ASP A 224 10.03 -15.17 -13.28
C ASP A 224 10.10 -15.28 -14.79
N LEU A 225 9.04 -15.81 -15.41
CA LEU A 225 8.96 -15.97 -16.86
C LEU A 225 9.13 -14.63 -17.58
N LEU A 226 8.47 -13.58 -17.09
CA LEU A 226 8.56 -12.24 -17.67
C LEU A 226 9.97 -11.66 -17.52
N LEU A 227 10.53 -11.67 -16.31
CA LEU A 227 11.83 -11.05 -16.06
C LEU A 227 12.97 -11.79 -16.76
N TYR A 228 13.00 -13.12 -16.71
CA TYR A 228 14.00 -13.89 -17.46
C TYR A 228 13.83 -13.75 -18.97
N GLY A 229 12.58 -13.70 -19.46
CA GLY A 229 12.28 -13.45 -20.87
C GLY A 229 12.73 -12.06 -21.36
N LEU A 230 12.60 -11.03 -20.51
CA LEU A 230 13.09 -9.68 -20.81
C LEU A 230 14.62 -9.60 -20.76
N ARG A 231 15.24 -10.19 -19.74
CA ARG A 231 16.70 -10.23 -19.59
C ARG A 231 17.38 -10.94 -20.76
N GLY A 232 16.81 -12.06 -21.23
CA GLY A 232 17.34 -12.81 -22.37
C GLY A 232 17.30 -12.05 -23.71
N LYS A 233 16.46 -11.02 -23.84
CA LYS A 233 16.41 -10.14 -25.01
C LYS A 233 17.44 -9.01 -24.97
N SER A 234 17.81 -8.52 -23.78
CA SER A 234 18.80 -7.44 -23.63
C SER A 234 20.26 -7.89 -23.84
N VAL A 235 20.52 -9.20 -23.80
CA VAL A 235 21.86 -9.80 -24.00
C VAL A 235 22.13 -10.16 -25.47
N ARG A 236 21.15 -9.97 -26.37
CA ARG A 236 21.28 -10.17 -27.82
C ARG A 236 21.34 -8.82 -28.53
#